data_AF-A0A965N870-F1
#
_entry.id   AF-A0A965N870-F1
#
_cell.length_a   1.000
_cell.length_b   1.000
_cell.length_c   1.000
_cell.angle_alpha   90.00
_cell.angle_beta   90.00
_cell.angle_gamma   90.00
#
_symmetry.space_group_name_H-M   'P 1'
#
loop_
_entity.id
_entity.type
_entity.pdbx_description
1 polymer ?
#
loop_
_entity_poly.entity_id
_entity_poly.type
_entity_poly.pdbx_seq_one_letter_code
_entity_poly.pdbx_strand_id
1 'polypeptide(L)'
;MVKSAKQKKELHKTLEELHLYKEKHGCADCRNHFPHYVLEFDHKPEFQKIDVVYRVLRTYGVDAAWAEVKKCDVVCANCHKIRTYIREQEA
;
A
#
# COMPACT_ATOMS: atom_id res chain seq x y z
N MET A 1 14.94 7.36 16.74
CA MET A 1 14.37 8.74 16.76
C MET A 1 12.95 8.69 17.30
N VAL A 2 12.64 9.48 18.33
CA VAL A 2 11.27 9.56 18.89
C VAL A 2 10.49 10.61 18.09
N LYS A 3 9.31 10.23 17.54
CA LYS A 3 8.45 11.17 16.80
C LYS A 3 7.77 12.16 17.74
N SER A 4 7.72 13.44 17.35
CA SER A 4 6.98 14.48 18.05
C SER A 4 5.46 14.22 18.03
N ALA A 5 4.70 14.87 18.92
CA ALA A 5 3.24 14.76 18.95
C ALA A 5 2.59 15.13 17.61
N LYS A 6 3.09 16.20 16.96
CA LYS A 6 2.64 16.62 15.63
C LYS A 6 2.88 15.52 14.58
N GLN A 7 4.07 14.92 14.57
CA GLN A 7 4.41 13.84 13.63
C GLN A 7 3.57 12.57 13.85
N LYS A 8 3.20 12.27 15.10
CA LYS A 8 2.30 11.15 15.42
C LYS A 8 0.88 11.41 14.92
N LYS A 9 0.37 12.64 15.10
CA LYS A 9 -0.96 13.04 14.60
C LYS A 9 -1.03 12.94 13.08
N GLU A 10 -0.02 13.45 12.37
CA GLU A 10 0.03 13.38 10.91
C GLU A 10 0.11 11.95 10.39
N LEU A 11 0.91 11.11 11.05
CA LEU A 11 0.99 9.68 10.75
C LEU A 11 -0.37 9.00 10.87
N HIS A 12 -1.10 9.25 11.97
CA HIS A 12 -2.42 8.64 12.19
C HIS A 12 -3.42 9.07 11.13
N LYS A 13 -3.48 10.37 10.83
CA LYS A 13 -4.32 10.91 9.76
C LYS A 13 -4.00 10.26 8.40
N THR A 14 -2.72 10.19 8.05
CA THR A 14 -2.31 9.60 6.76
C THR A 14 -2.62 8.10 6.69
N LEU A 15 -2.50 7.35 7.80
CA LEU A 15 -2.89 5.95 7.85
C LEU A 15 -4.38 5.76 7.55
N GLU A 16 -5.23 6.61 8.13
CA GLU A 16 -6.66 6.61 7.85
C GLU A 16 -6.96 6.92 6.38
N GLU A 17 -6.29 7.92 5.81
CA GLU A 17 -6.43 8.24 4.38
C GLU A 17 -6.02 7.07 3.47
N LEU A 18 -4.93 6.35 3.81
CA LEU A 18 -4.51 5.15 3.07
C LEU A 18 -5.52 4.00 3.20
N HIS A 19 -6.17 3.84 4.36
CA HIS A 19 -7.22 2.84 4.55
C HIS A 19 -8.43 3.15 3.67
N LEU A 20 -8.91 4.40 3.71
CA LEU A 20 -10.01 4.87 2.87
C LEU A 20 -9.67 4.77 1.38
N TYR A 21 -8.42 5.05 1.00
CA TYR A 21 -7.95 4.86 -0.36
C TYR A 21 -8.12 3.41 -0.81
N LYS A 22 -7.68 2.44 -0.01
CA LYS A 22 -7.83 1.01 -0.36
C LYS A 22 -9.31 0.64 -0.53
N GLU A 23 -10.14 0.97 0.45
CA GLU A 23 -11.58 0.63 0.43
C GLU A 23 -12.31 1.26 -0.76
N LYS A 24 -11.95 2.50 -1.13
CA LYS A 24 -12.51 3.18 -2.31
C LYS A 24 -12.15 2.51 -3.63
N HIS A 25 -10.95 1.95 -3.76
CA HIS A 25 -10.49 1.36 -5.03
C HIS A 25 -10.90 -0.11 -5.18
N GLY A 26 -11.01 -0.85 -4.07
CA GLY A 26 -11.25 -2.29 -4.12
C GLY A 26 -10.10 -3.06 -4.77
N CYS A 27 -10.28 -4.36 -5.01
CA CYS A 27 -9.27 -5.18 -5.65
C CYS A 27 -9.28 -4.98 -7.18
N ALA A 28 -8.15 -4.56 -7.76
CA ALA A 28 -7.99 -4.36 -9.20
C ALA A 28 -8.21 -5.65 -10.03
N ASP A 29 -7.89 -6.82 -9.46
CA ASP A 29 -7.95 -8.09 -10.19
C ASP A 29 -9.34 -8.72 -10.17
N CYS A 30 -9.86 -9.00 -8.98
CA CYS A 30 -11.15 -9.67 -8.83
C CYS A 30 -12.34 -8.71 -8.80
N ARG A 31 -12.10 -7.39 -8.81
CA ARG A 31 -13.11 -6.31 -8.83
C ARG A 31 -14.07 -6.28 -7.63
N ASN A 32 -13.80 -7.09 -6.62
CA ASN A 32 -14.55 -7.07 -5.35
C ASN A 32 -14.01 -5.98 -4.42
N HIS A 33 -14.91 -5.46 -3.58
CA HIS A 33 -14.56 -4.52 -2.52
C HIS A 33 -14.40 -5.28 -1.20
N PHE A 34 -13.42 -4.85 -0.42
CA PHE A 34 -13.13 -5.44 0.89
C PHE A 34 -12.74 -4.33 1.87
N PRO A 35 -12.85 -4.59 3.20
CA PRO A 35 -12.29 -3.71 4.21
C PRO A 35 -10.79 -3.51 4.01
N HIS A 36 -10.26 -2.36 4.42
CA HIS A 36 -8.86 -1.99 4.20
C HIS A 36 -7.88 -3.05 4.71
N TYR A 37 -8.17 -3.78 5.78
CA TYR A 37 -7.26 -4.79 6.35
C TYR A 37 -7.17 -6.08 5.53
N VAL A 38 -8.03 -6.28 4.53
CA VAL A 38 -7.96 -7.39 3.55
C VAL A 38 -7.22 -6.96 2.28
N LEU A 39 -7.22 -5.65 2.00
CA LEU A 39 -6.60 -5.05 0.82
C LEU A 39 -5.13 -4.72 1.07
N GLU A 40 -4.30 -4.96 0.07
CA GLU A 40 -2.86 -4.75 0.06
C GLU A 40 -2.46 -3.84 -1.11
N PHE A 41 -1.36 -3.12 -0.94
CA PHE A 41 -0.70 -2.40 -2.02
C PHE A 41 0.33 -3.34 -2.65
N ASP A 42 0.02 -3.87 -3.84
CA ASP A 42 0.95 -4.71 -4.62
C ASP A 42 1.76 -3.80 -5.56
N HIS A 43 3.08 -3.84 -5.44
CA HIS A 43 3.96 -3.06 -6.31
C HIS A 43 3.96 -3.59 -7.73
N LYS A 44 3.78 -2.69 -8.68
CA LYS A 44 3.84 -3.01 -10.10
C LYS A 44 5.30 -3.23 -10.54
N PRO A 45 5.62 -4.29 -11.32
CA PRO A 45 7.00 -4.68 -11.64
C PRO A 45 7.83 -3.61 -12.37
N GLU A 46 7.18 -2.73 -13.13
CA GLU A 46 7.84 -1.68 -13.91
C GLU A 46 8.38 -0.52 -13.05
N PHE A 47 8.05 -0.47 -11.75
CA PHE A 47 8.53 0.56 -10.83
C PHE A 47 9.46 -0.02 -9.77
N GLN A 48 10.57 0.68 -9.51
CA GLN A 48 11.41 0.40 -8.36
C GLN A 48 10.71 0.88 -7.07
N LYS A 49 10.40 -0.07 -6.19
CA LYS A 49 9.87 0.21 -4.85
C LYS A 49 10.95 0.71 -3.90
N ILE A 50 10.57 1.56 -2.95
CA ILE A 50 11.43 1.92 -1.81
C ILE A 50 11.27 0.85 -0.73
N ASP A 51 10.03 0.59 -0.31
CA ASP A 51 9.63 -0.44 0.66
C ASP A 51 8.10 -0.58 0.61
N VAL A 52 7.50 -1.37 1.50
CA VAL A 52 6.05 -1.35 1.71
C VAL A 52 5.56 0.05 2.13
N VAL A 53 4.43 0.49 1.57
CA VAL A 53 3.88 1.85 1.75
C VAL A 53 3.86 2.31 3.21
N TYR A 54 3.44 1.45 4.15
CA TYR A 54 3.38 1.80 5.57
C TYR A 54 4.75 2.02 6.21
N ARG A 55 5.78 1.31 5.74
CA ARG A 55 7.16 1.53 6.20
C ARG A 55 7.71 2.82 5.59
N VAL A 56 7.39 3.08 4.32
CA VAL A 56 7.74 4.34 3.67
C VAL A 56 7.15 5.53 4.44
N LEU A 57 5.86 5.46 4.80
CA LEU A 57 5.20 6.48 5.62
C LEU A 57 5.90 6.70 6.97
N ARG A 58 6.33 5.62 7.62
CA ARG A 58 6.97 5.72 8.93
C ARG A 58 8.38 6.30 8.86
N THR A 59 9.13 6.01 7.79
CA THR A 59 10.55 6.36 7.65
C THR A 59 10.79 7.64 6.87
N TYR A 60 10.10 7.82 5.74
CA TYR A 60 10.32 8.91 4.78
C TYR A 60 9.21 9.97 4.76
N GLY A 61 8.08 9.71 5.43
CA GLY A 61 7.00 10.68 5.61
C GLY A 61 5.86 10.55 4.60
N VAL A 62 4.92 11.51 4.68
CA VAL A 62 3.62 11.47 3.98
C VAL A 62 3.77 11.54 2.47
N ASP A 63 4.52 12.52 1.98
CA ASP A 63 4.67 12.73 0.53
C ASP A 63 5.34 11.53 -0.15
N ALA A 64 6.35 10.95 0.50
CA ALA A 64 7.03 9.75 0.03
C ALA A 64 6.08 8.54 0.01
N ALA A 65 5.22 8.39 1.02
CA ALA A 65 4.24 7.31 1.06
C ALA A 65 3.23 7.41 -0.09
N TRP A 66 2.69 8.60 -0.36
CA TRP A 66 1.76 8.80 -1.48
C TRP A 66 2.44 8.66 -2.84
N ALA A 67 3.71 9.06 -2.98
CA ALA A 67 4.50 8.78 -4.17
C ALA A 67 4.70 7.27 -4.36
N GLU A 68 4.90 6.52 -3.28
CA GLU A 68 5.02 5.07 -3.32
C GLU A 68 3.69 4.39 -3.70
N VAL A 69 2.55 4.86 -3.18
CA VAL A 69 1.21 4.35 -3.55
C VAL A 69 0.97 4.39 -5.06
N LYS A 70 1.47 5.41 -5.78
CA LYS A 70 1.32 5.53 -7.25
C LYS A 70 2.01 4.39 -8.02
N LYS A 71 2.94 3.69 -7.39
CA LYS A 71 3.65 2.53 -7.95
C LYS A 71 2.92 1.21 -7.64
N CYS A 72 1.82 1.25 -6.91
CA CYS A 72 1.10 0.07 -6.47
C CYS A 72 -0.29 -0.02 -7.12
N ASP A 73 -0.76 -1.25 -7.29
CA ASP A 73 -2.17 -1.57 -7.43
C ASP A 73 -2.76 -1.89 -6.06
N VAL A 74 -4.05 -1.58 -5.86
CA VAL A 74 -4.80 -2.10 -4.72
C VAL A 74 -5.36 -3.47 -5.10
N VAL A 75 -4.98 -4.52 -4.37
CA VAL A 75 -5.44 -5.89 -4.60
C VAL A 75 -5.82 -6.54 -3.27
N CYS A 76 -6.70 -7.55 -3.28
CA CYS A 76 -6.92 -8.34 -2.07
C CYS A 76 -5.76 -9.31 -1.83
N ALA A 77 -5.57 -9.73 -0.58
CA ALA A 77 -4.50 -10.64 -0.19
C ALA A 77 -4.43 -11.90 -1.08
N ASN A 78 -5.57 -12.49 -1.45
CA ASN A 78 -5.59 -13.69 -2.29
C ASN A 78 -5.06 -13.41 -3.71
N CYS A 79 -5.55 -12.35 -4.36
CA CYS A 79 -5.07 -11.96 -5.70
C CYS A 79 -3.59 -11.58 -5.66
N HIS A 80 -3.13 -10.91 -4.61
CA HIS A 80 -1.71 -10.59 -4.43
C HIS A 80 -0.85 -11.86 -4.36
N LYS A 81 -1.23 -12.86 -3.55
CA LYS A 81 -0.48 -14.13 -3.46
C LYS A 81 -0.44 -14.89 -4.78
N ILE A 82 -1.55 -14.88 -5.52
CA ILE A 82 -1.61 -15.47 -6.86
C ILE A 82 -0.64 -14.74 -7.81
N ARG A 83 -0.64 -13.40 -7.83
CA ARG A 83 0.30 -12.60 -8.62
C ARG A 83 1.75 -12.93 -8.27
N THR A 84 2.09 -12.98 -6.99
CA THR A 84 3.44 -13.33 -6.52
C THR A 84 3.86 -14.70 -7.04
N TYR A 85 3.02 -15.72 -6.86
CA TYR A 85 3.32 -17.07 -7.32
C TYR A 85 3.56 -17.13 -8.84
N ILE A 86 2.68 -16.51 -9.64
CA ILE A 86 2.83 -16.48 -11.10
C ILE A 86 4.16 -15.80 -11.50
N ARG A 87 4.46 -14.63 -10.94
CA ARG A 87 5.71 -13.89 -11.22
C ARG A 87 6.96 -14.70 -10.87
N GLU A 88 6.91 -15.50 -9.81
CA GLU A 88 8.02 -16.38 -9.41
C GLU A 88 8.21 -17.59 -10.34
N GLN A 89 7.16 -18.05 -11.04
CA GLN A 89 7.28 -19.12 -12.03
C GLN A 89 7.81 -18.63 -13.39
N GLU A 90 7.66 -17.35 -13.69
CA GLU A 90 8.04 -16.72 -14.97
C GLU A 90 9.45 -16.09 -14.95
N ALA A 91 10.10 -16.05 -13.78
CA ALA A 91 11.44 -15.47 -13.56
C ALA A 91 12.55 -16.53 -13.67
#